data_AF-A0A977NLA1-F1
#
_entry.id   AF-A0A977NLA1-F1
#
_cell.length_a   1.000
_cell.length_b   1.000
_cell.length_c   1.000
_cell.angle_alpha   90.00
_cell.angle_beta   90.00
_cell.angle_gamma   90.00
#
_symmetry.space_group_name_H-M   'P 1'
#
loop_
_entity.id
_entity.type
_entity.pdbx_description
1 polymer ?
#
loop_
_entity_poly.entity_id
_entity_poly.type
_entity_poly.pdbx_seq_one_letter_code
_entity_poly.pdbx_strand_id
1 'polypeptide(L)'
;MEIEHSSLAVMSALKDALDFLGEDSRRVVHYHMAERHGIRAGDRVSLPEVEAALASLLGPAAGIITVLVRKKLVGSSGSNSSSSATA
;
A
#
# COMPACT_ATOMS: atom_id res chain seq x y z
N MET A 1 -5.83 -13.54 -13.72
CA MET A 1 -4.70 -13.85 -12.82
C MET A 1 -4.81 -12.90 -11.65
N GLU A 2 -5.40 -13.36 -10.55
CA GLU A 2 -5.38 -12.61 -9.28
C GLU A 2 -3.97 -12.74 -8.72
N ILE A 3 -3.23 -11.63 -8.73
CA ILE A 3 -1.94 -11.58 -8.07
C ILE A 3 -2.26 -11.51 -6.58
N GLU A 4 -2.21 -12.65 -5.89
CA GLU A 4 -2.27 -12.72 -4.43
C GLU A 4 -1.04 -11.98 -3.88
N HIS A 5 -1.17 -10.68 -3.69
CA HIS A 5 -0.17 -9.88 -3.02
C HIS A 5 -0.16 -10.28 -1.56
N SER A 6 0.99 -10.78 -1.09
CA SER A 6 1.19 -11.07 0.33
C SER A 6 0.85 -9.83 1.16
N SER A 7 0.05 -9.96 2.23
CA SER A 7 -0.40 -8.82 3.05
C SER A 7 0.72 -7.86 3.46
N LEU A 8 1.90 -8.40 3.76
CA LEU A 8 3.07 -7.60 4.13
C LEU A 8 3.52 -6.65 3.01
N ALA A 9 3.37 -7.06 1.74
CA ALA A 9 3.67 -6.21 0.58
C ALA A 9 2.65 -5.07 0.44
N VAL A 10 1.37 -5.33 0.73
CA VAL A 10 0.30 -4.31 0.69
C VAL A 10 0.55 -3.24 1.76
N MET A 11 0.87 -3.65 2.99
CA MET A 11 1.20 -2.73 4.07
C MET A 11 2.48 -1.93 3.80
N SER A 12 3.49 -2.57 3.25
CA SER A 12 4.71 -1.90 2.81
C SER A 12 4.44 -0.88 1.69
N ALA A 13 3.56 -1.21 0.76
CA ALA A 13 3.16 -0.31 -0.33
C ALA A 13 2.36 0.89 0.17
N LEU A 14 1.43 0.65 1.10
CA LEU A 14 0.67 1.71 1.76
C LEU A 14 1.61 2.66 2.51
N LYS A 15 2.54 2.13 3.31
CA LYS A 15 3.48 2.96 4.07
C LYS A 15 4.28 3.90 3.17
N ASP A 16 4.84 3.40 2.07
CA ASP A 16 5.61 4.22 1.13
C ASP A 16 4.73 5.24 0.41
N ALA A 17 3.50 4.87 0.05
CA ALA A 17 2.56 5.80 -0.57
C ALA A 17 2.15 6.93 0.40
N LEU A 18 2.00 6.62 1.69
CA LEU A 18 1.68 7.61 2.72
C LEU A 18 2.85 8.52 3.08
N ASP A 19 4.09 8.10 2.82
CA ASP A 19 5.27 8.95 3.03
C ASP A 19 5.21 10.23 2.19
N PHE A 20 4.53 10.18 1.04
CA PHE A 20 4.26 11.34 0.19
C PHE A 20 3.40 12.43 0.86
N LEU A 21 2.57 12.08 1.84
CA LEU A 21 1.68 13.03 2.51
C LEU A 21 2.34 13.75 3.71
N GLY A 22 3.55 13.36 4.08
CA GLY A 22 4.24 13.85 5.28
C GLY A 22 3.83 13.10 6.55
N GLU A 23 4.63 13.27 7.60
CA GLU A 23 4.56 12.43 8.80
C GLU A 23 3.24 12.55 9.57
N ASP A 24 2.73 13.77 9.77
CA ASP A 24 1.49 13.98 10.51
C ASP A 24 0.28 13.39 9.77
N SER A 25 0.19 13.62 8.46
CA SER A 25 -0.84 13.03 7.61
C SER A 25 -0.79 11.51 7.64
N ARG A 26 0.42 10.92 7.57
CA ARG A 26 0.61 9.47 7.69
C ARG A 26 0.09 8.94 9.02
N ARG A 27 0.36 9.63 10.14
CA ARG A 27 -0.14 9.22 11.47
C ARG A 27 -1.67 9.30 11.54
N VAL A 28 -2.27 10.37 11.01
CA VAL A 28 -3.74 10.52 10.98
C VAL A 28 -4.38 9.39 10.19
N VAL A 29 -3.82 9.04 9.03
CA VAL A 29 -4.33 7.93 8.21
C VAL A 29 -4.23 6.60 8.96
N HIS A 30 -3.07 6.28 9.55
CA HIS A 30 -2.92 5.05 10.33
C HIS A 30 -3.88 4.99 11.53
N TYR A 31 -4.03 6.10 12.25
CA TYR A 31 -4.96 6.19 13.37
C TYR A 31 -6.40 5.91 12.92
N HIS A 32 -6.85 6.54 11.84
CA HIS A 32 -8.22 6.35 11.35
C HIS A 32 -8.46 4.95 10.80
N MET A 33 -7.49 4.36 10.10
CA MET A 33 -7.57 2.98 9.63
C MET A 33 -7.66 1.99 10.79
N ALA A 34 -6.90 2.22 11.87
CA ALA A 34 -6.95 1.37 13.06
C ALA A 34 -8.28 1.52 13.83
N GLU A 35 -8.80 2.74 14.00
CA GLU A 35 -10.06 2.98 14.72
C GLU A 35 -11.31 2.56 13.95
N ARG A 36 -11.39 2.92 12.66
CA ARG A 36 -12.61 2.74 11.86
C ARG A 36 -12.68 1.37 11.19
N HIS A 37 -11.53 0.84 10.79
CA HIS A 37 -11.45 -0.37 9.97
C HIS A 37 -10.71 -1.51 10.69
N GLY A 38 -10.17 -1.28 11.89
CA GLY A 38 -9.41 -2.30 12.63
C GLY A 38 -8.07 -2.65 11.99
N ILE A 39 -7.62 -1.90 10.98
CA ILE A 39 -6.41 -2.18 10.20
C ILE A 39 -5.19 -1.65 10.95
N ARG A 40 -4.33 -2.54 11.46
CA ARG A 40 -3.08 -2.16 12.15
C ARG A 40 -1.85 -2.51 11.32
N ALA A 41 -0.74 -1.85 11.63
CA ALA A 41 0.55 -2.18 11.05
C ALA A 41 0.93 -3.64 11.43
N GLY A 42 1.08 -4.50 10.43
CA GLY A 42 1.40 -5.92 10.61
C GLY A 42 0.21 -6.87 10.46
N ASP A 43 -1.01 -6.36 10.30
CA ASP A 43 -2.18 -7.21 10.04
C ASP A 43 -2.12 -7.87 8.66
N ARG A 44 -2.88 -8.97 8.53
CA ARG A 44 -3.19 -9.59 7.25
C ARG A 44 -4.36 -8.86 6.60
N VAL A 45 -4.05 -7.83 5.79
CA VAL A 45 -5.05 -6.98 5.14
C VAL A 45 -4.91 -7.10 3.63
N SER A 46 -6.07 -7.21 2.99
CA SER A 46 -6.16 -7.30 1.55
C SER A 46 -6.08 -5.91 0.89
N LEU A 47 -5.62 -5.86 -0.35
CA LEU A 47 -5.65 -4.64 -1.16
C LEU A 47 -7.04 -3.96 -1.20
N PRO A 48 -8.16 -4.67 -1.47
CA PRO A 48 -9.47 -4.04 -1.51
C PRO A 48 -9.91 -3.43 -0.16
N GLU A 49 -9.53 -4.03 0.98
CA GLU A 49 -9.81 -3.44 2.30
C GLU A 49 -9.04 -2.13 2.51
N VAL A 50 -7.77 -2.09 2.09
CA VAL A 50 -6.95 -0.86 2.15
C VAL A 50 -7.54 0.23 1.25
N GLU A 51 -7.99 -0.12 0.05
CA GLU A 51 -8.63 0.83 -0.87
C GLU A 51 -9.94 1.38 -0.32
N ALA A 52 -10.78 0.52 0.26
CA ALA A 52 -12.02 0.93 0.90
C ALA A 52 -11.78 1.87 2.10
N ALA A 53 -10.78 1.55 2.93
CA ALA A 53 -10.41 2.39 4.06
C ALA A 53 -9.85 3.75 3.63
N LEU A 54 -8.99 3.78 2.60
CA LEU A 54 -8.49 5.02 2.02
C LEU A 54 -9.63 5.86 1.41
N ALA A 55 -10.53 5.24 0.64
CA ALA A 55 -11.69 5.91 0.07
C ALA A 55 -12.62 6.49 1.16
N SER A 56 -12.81 5.77 2.27
CA SER A 56 -13.62 6.25 3.40
C SER A 56 -12.98 7.45 4.11
N LEU A 57 -11.65 7.52 4.19
CA LEU A 57 -10.95 8.58 4.90
C LEU A 57 -10.72 9.82 4.03
N LEU A 58 -10.24 9.62 2.80
CA LEU A 58 -9.76 10.69 1.92
C LEU A 58 -10.74 10.99 0.79
N GLY A 59 -11.81 10.21 0.65
CA GLY A 59 -12.78 10.37 -0.41
C GLY A 59 -12.13 10.27 -1.79
N PRO A 60 -12.47 11.16 -2.74
CA PRO A 60 -11.90 11.15 -4.09
C PRO A 60 -10.37 11.26 -4.14
N ALA A 61 -9.75 11.89 -3.12
CA ALA A 61 -8.29 12.05 -3.06
C ALA A 61 -7.55 10.72 -2.82
N ALA A 62 -8.26 9.69 -2.33
CA ALA A 62 -7.71 8.35 -2.15
C ALA A 62 -7.16 7.74 -3.45
N GLY A 63 -7.70 8.15 -4.61
CA GLY A 63 -7.31 7.59 -5.91
C GLY A 63 -5.82 7.71 -6.20
N ILE A 64 -5.18 8.82 -5.80
CA ILE A 64 -3.73 9.02 -6.00
C ILE A 64 -2.93 8.00 -5.18
N ILE A 65 -3.29 7.80 -3.92
CA ILE A 65 -2.62 6.86 -3.01
C ILE A 65 -2.84 5.42 -3.48
N THR A 66 -4.07 5.07 -3.85
CA THR A 66 -4.40 3.75 -4.39
C THR A 66 -3.58 3.41 -5.64
N VAL A 67 -3.40 4.37 -6.55
CA VAL A 67 -2.55 4.17 -7.74
C VAL A 67 -1.09 3.92 -7.34
N LEU A 68 -0.56 4.66 -6.36
CA LEU A 68 0.81 4.46 -5.86
C LEU A 68 0.98 3.08 -5.20
N VAL A 69 0.01 2.65 -4.38
CA VAL A 69 0.00 1.33 -3.75
C VAL A 69 0.02 0.22 -4.80
N ARG A 70 -0.89 0.27 -5.78
CA ARG A 70 -0.95 -0.70 -6.88
C ARG A 70 0.33 -0.71 -7.71
N LYS A 71 0.87 0.46 -8.04
CA LYS A 71 2.11 0.57 -8.82
C LYS A 71 3.29 -0.11 -8.12
N LYS A 72 3.41 0.06 -6.79
CA LYS A 72 4.47 -0.61 -6.02
C LYS A 72 4.27 -2.12 -5.93
N LEU A 73 3.03 -2.57 -5.81
CA LEU A 73 2.68 -3.99 -5.80
C LEU A 73 3.00 -4.69 -7.13
N VAL A 74 2.77 -4.01 -8.26
CA VAL A 74 3.14 -4.51 -9.59
C VAL A 74 4.66 -4.43 -9.81
N GLY A 75 5.31 -3.34 -9.40
CA GLY A 75 6.76 -3.15 -9.56
C GLY A 75 7.61 -4.14 -8.74
N SER A 76 7.10 -4.60 -7.59
CA SER A 76 7.77 -5.63 -6.77
C SER A 76 7.78 -7.02 -7.43
N SER A 77 6.95 -7.24 -8.46
CA SER A 77 6.93 -8.48 -9.26
C SER A 77 7.92 -8.47 -10.43
N GLY A 78 8.59 -7.35 -10.70
CA GLY A 78 9.45 -7.16 -11.89
C GLY A 78 10.96 -7.22 -11.65
N SER A 79 11.43 -7.53 -10.44
CA SER A 79 12.85 -7.50 -10.10
C SER A 79 13.46 -8.90 -10.02
N ASN A 80 13.40 -9.67 -11.11
CA ASN A 80 14.27 -10.84 -11.32
C ASN A 80 14.70 -10.86 -12.79
N SER A 81 15.75 -10.12 -13.11
CA SER A 81 16.53 -10.33 -14.33
C SER A 81 17.99 -10.06 -13.98
N SER A 82 18.62 -11.10 -13.46
CA SER A 82 20.06 -11.27 -13.39
C SER A 82 20.67 -11.06 -14.77
N SER A 83 21.38 -9.95 -14.98
CA SER A 83 22.38 -9.88 -16.03
C SER A 83 23.70 -10.33 -15.42
N SER A 84 23.97 -11.63 -15.54
CA SER A 84 25.28 -12.21 -15.32
C SER A 84 26.29 -11.53 -16.26
N ALA A 85 27.32 -10.92 -15.69
CA ALA A 85 28.49 -10.51 -16.42
C ALA A 85 29.17 -11.74 -17.03
N THR A 86 29.40 -11.74 -18.33
CA THR A 86 30.36 -12.63 -19.00
C THR A 86 31.56 -11.80 -19.46
N ALA A 87 32.73 -12.35 -19.16
CA ALA A 87 34.08 -11.83 -19.29
C ALA A 87 34.48 -11.43 -20.72
#